data_AF-A0A949TAK6-F1
#
_entry.id   AF-A0A949TAK6-F1
#
_cell.length_a   1.000
_cell.length_b   1.000
_cell.length_c   1.000
_cell.angle_alpha   90.00
_cell.angle_beta   90.00
_cell.angle_gamma   90.00
#
_symmetry.space_group_name_H-M   'P 1'
#
loop_
_entity.id
_entity.type
_entity.pdbx_description
1 polymer ?
#
loop_
_entity_poly.entity_id
_entity_poly.type
_entity_poly.pdbx_seq_one_letter_code
_entity_poly.pdbx_strand_id
1 'polypeptide(L)'
;MYPNQIIQLLQSTPLEPRQFLRYSFGIDKLSLEEILEEELNFSYGTKCVNLLSKLLGFRKQTIRSWGDNPNFWNMPKHSQIACSYVQAALSQKELNRISDEKYIAPRTTALEFIEATLLNTSSPSQRIKILTSTNFRGSCLKLLSETLAISERTIYEWGRDIEFSNMPKYHQHTLAYALAAYCKRQNLTLNNNFVVYY
;
A
#
# COMPACT_ATOMS: atom_id res chain seq x y z
N MET A 1 -21.63 -3.43 -4.95
CA MET A 1 -20.61 -4.22 -5.68
C MET A 1 -20.28 -5.46 -4.86
N TYR A 2 -19.99 -6.62 -5.44
CA TYR A 2 -19.72 -7.83 -4.63
C TYR A 2 -18.27 -7.86 -4.10
N PRO A 3 -18.00 -8.47 -2.93
CA PRO A 3 -16.66 -8.54 -2.34
C PRO A 3 -15.56 -9.00 -3.31
N ASN A 4 -15.85 -10.01 -4.15
CA ASN A 4 -14.90 -10.54 -5.14
C ASN A 4 -14.53 -9.53 -6.23
N GLN A 5 -15.42 -8.60 -6.58
CA GLN A 5 -15.12 -7.56 -7.58
C GLN A 5 -14.20 -6.49 -6.98
N ILE A 6 -14.38 -6.16 -5.70
CA ILE A 6 -13.52 -5.20 -4.98
C ILE A 6 -12.10 -5.76 -4.88
N ILE A 7 -12.00 -7.06 -4.56
CA ILE A 7 -10.75 -7.81 -4.56
C ILE A 7 -10.06 -7.69 -5.92
N GLN A 8 -10.76 -7.94 -7.03
CA GLN A 8 -10.18 -7.82 -8.38
C GLN A 8 -9.67 -6.40 -8.66
N LEU A 9 -10.40 -5.37 -8.22
CA LEU A 9 -9.95 -3.98 -8.37
C LEU A 9 -8.79 -3.62 -7.45
N LEU A 10 -8.58 -4.35 -6.36
CA LEU A 10 -7.46 -4.16 -5.44
C LEU A 10 -6.27 -5.05 -5.77
N GLN A 11 -6.44 -6.09 -6.58
CA GLN A 11 -5.36 -6.96 -7.00
C GLN A 11 -4.24 -6.11 -7.61
N SER A 12 -3.07 -6.26 -7.02
CA SER A 12 -1.83 -5.67 -7.52
C SER A 12 -0.77 -6.76 -7.49
N THR A 13 0.01 -6.87 -8.55
CA THR A 13 1.18 -7.75 -8.56
C THR A 13 2.27 -7.12 -7.70
N PRO A 14 2.95 -7.87 -6.83
CA PRO A 14 4.11 -7.36 -6.10
C PRO A 14 5.11 -6.76 -7.10
N LEU A 15 5.59 -5.54 -6.82
CA LEU A 15 6.64 -4.92 -7.61
C LEU A 15 8.01 -5.27 -7.04
N GLU A 16 8.94 -5.60 -7.94
CA GLU A 16 10.34 -5.75 -7.56
C GLU A 16 10.87 -4.40 -7.03
N PRO A 17 11.58 -4.39 -5.89
CA PRO A 17 11.99 -3.14 -5.24
C PRO A 17 12.77 -2.21 -6.16
N ARG A 18 13.71 -2.77 -6.94
CA ARG A 18 14.53 -2.00 -7.89
C ARG A 18 13.70 -1.32 -8.98
N GLN A 19 12.67 -1.99 -9.49
CA GLN A 19 11.77 -1.41 -10.50
C GLN A 19 10.98 -0.25 -9.92
N PHE A 20 10.41 -0.44 -8.73
CA PHE A 20 9.69 0.61 -8.02
C PHE A 20 10.58 1.82 -7.73
N LEU A 21 11.83 1.59 -7.30
CA LEU A 21 12.78 2.67 -7.00
C LEU A 21 13.17 3.45 -8.24
N ARG A 22 13.46 2.77 -9.36
CA ARG A 22 13.76 3.42 -10.64
C ARG A 22 12.61 4.32 -11.10
N TYR A 23 11.38 3.80 -11.02
CA TYR A 23 10.17 4.59 -11.30
C TYR A 23 10.05 5.78 -10.36
N SER A 24 10.27 5.57 -9.06
CA SER A 24 10.11 6.61 -8.05
C SER A 24 11.08 7.77 -8.23
N PHE A 25 12.30 7.51 -8.70
CA PHE A 25 13.33 8.52 -8.97
C PHE A 25 13.32 9.05 -10.41
N GLY A 26 12.44 8.56 -11.27
CA GLY A 26 12.37 9.02 -12.66
C GLY A 26 13.49 8.54 -13.57
N ILE A 27 14.23 7.51 -13.15
CA ILE A 27 15.34 6.96 -13.93
C ILE A 27 14.92 5.74 -14.76
N ASP A 28 13.68 5.27 -14.65
CA ASP A 28 13.13 4.10 -15.37
C ASP A 28 13.09 4.26 -16.89
N LYS A 29 13.21 5.50 -17.39
CA LYS A 29 13.17 5.84 -18.82
C LYS A 29 14.54 6.15 -19.43
N LEU A 30 15.60 6.13 -18.62
CA LEU A 30 16.96 6.39 -19.07
C LEU A 30 17.55 5.16 -19.78
N SER A 31 18.68 5.35 -20.46
CA SER A 31 19.47 4.24 -20.99
C SER A 31 20.03 3.36 -19.87
N LEU A 32 20.46 2.15 -20.19
CA LEU A 32 20.99 1.23 -19.18
C LEU A 32 22.27 1.80 -18.53
N GLU A 33 23.09 2.48 -19.32
CA GLU A 33 24.32 3.14 -18.89
C GLU A 33 24.02 4.27 -17.90
N GLU A 34 23.07 5.15 -18.21
CA GLU A 34 22.65 6.24 -17.33
C GLU A 34 21.99 5.73 -16.04
N ILE A 35 21.18 4.66 -16.12
CA ILE A 35 20.61 4.01 -14.94
C ILE A 35 21.73 3.49 -14.02
N LEU A 36 22.76 2.86 -14.59
CA LEU A 36 23.87 2.34 -13.80
C LEU A 36 24.66 3.47 -13.15
N GLU A 37 24.90 4.58 -13.86
CA GLU A 37 25.56 5.75 -13.28
C GLU A 37 24.80 6.31 -12.07
N GLU A 38 23.47 6.45 -12.18
CA GLU A 38 22.61 6.88 -11.08
C GLU A 38 22.60 5.88 -9.92
N GLU A 39 22.49 4.57 -10.21
CA GLU A 39 22.48 3.53 -9.17
C GLU A 39 23.83 3.38 -8.45
N LEU A 40 24.94 3.76 -9.11
CA LEU A 40 26.30 3.78 -8.54
C LEU A 40 26.59 5.07 -7.76
N ASN A 41 25.76 6.10 -7.88
CA ASN A 41 25.92 7.32 -7.12
C ASN A 41 25.85 7.02 -5.61
N PHE A 42 26.84 7.51 -4.85
CA PHE A 42 26.96 7.26 -3.41
C PHE A 42 25.68 7.63 -2.62
N SER A 43 24.92 8.62 -3.09
CA SER A 43 23.69 9.05 -2.44
C SER A 43 22.47 8.16 -2.74
N TYR A 44 22.49 7.38 -3.83
CA TYR A 44 21.33 6.63 -4.32
C TYR A 44 20.80 5.64 -3.29
N GLY A 45 21.68 4.81 -2.73
CA GLY A 45 21.29 3.84 -1.70
C GLY A 45 20.65 4.49 -0.46
N THR A 46 21.15 5.65 -0.05
CA THR A 46 20.56 6.40 1.07
C THR A 46 19.18 6.96 0.72
N LYS A 47 18.99 7.46 -0.51
CA LYS A 47 17.69 7.92 -1.02
C LYS A 47 16.68 6.77 -1.06
N CYS A 48 17.06 5.58 -1.57
CA CYS A 48 16.21 4.39 -1.58
C CYS A 48 15.72 4.02 -0.18
N VAL A 49 16.64 3.91 0.79
CA VAL A 49 16.31 3.56 2.17
C VAL A 49 15.39 4.61 2.81
N ASN A 50 15.62 5.90 2.55
CA ASN A 50 14.78 6.97 3.06
C ASN A 50 13.36 6.92 2.47
N LEU A 51 13.24 6.76 1.17
CA LEU A 51 11.95 6.68 0.48
C LEU A 51 11.12 5.49 0.99
N LEU A 52 11.69 4.29 0.99
CA LEU A 52 11.00 3.08 1.49
C LEU A 52 10.62 3.20 2.97
N SER A 53 11.51 3.73 3.80
CA SER A 53 11.23 3.95 5.22
C SER A 53 10.05 4.91 5.44
N LYS A 54 10.02 6.02 4.67
CA LYS A 54 8.94 7.03 4.75
C LYS A 54 7.61 6.46 4.27
N LEU A 55 7.58 5.79 3.12
CA LEU A 55 6.35 5.24 2.53
C LEU A 55 5.75 4.11 3.36
N LEU A 56 6.59 3.16 3.79
CA LEU A 56 6.12 1.92 4.42
C LEU A 56 6.02 2.03 5.94
N GLY A 57 6.57 3.10 6.54
CA GLY A 57 6.57 3.31 7.99
C GLY A 57 7.52 2.38 8.75
N PHE A 58 8.44 1.69 8.07
CA PHE A 58 9.49 0.90 8.71
C PHE A 58 10.69 1.77 9.10
N ARG A 59 11.44 1.31 10.09
CA ARG A 59 12.73 1.93 10.46
C ARG A 59 13.74 1.69 9.34
N LYS A 60 14.62 2.65 9.09
CA LYS A 60 15.71 2.53 8.10
C LYS A 60 16.57 1.28 8.31
N GLN A 61 16.78 0.86 9.56
CA GLN A 61 17.52 -0.37 9.88
C GLN A 61 16.82 -1.63 9.36
N THR A 62 15.49 -1.67 9.45
CA THR A 62 14.68 -2.76 8.89
C THR A 62 14.81 -2.78 7.37
N ILE A 63 14.70 -1.61 6.71
CA ILE A 63 14.87 -1.52 5.26
C ILE A 63 16.26 -2.03 4.82
N ARG A 64 17.33 -1.63 5.53
CA ARG A 64 18.70 -2.09 5.24
C ARG A 64 18.89 -3.59 5.43
N SER A 65 18.09 -4.24 6.28
CA SER A 65 18.14 -5.69 6.47
C SER A 65 17.56 -6.49 5.29
N TRP A 66 16.87 -5.83 4.35
CA TRP A 66 16.26 -6.48 3.19
C TRP A 66 17.24 -6.76 2.05
N GLY A 67 18.52 -6.48 2.24
CA GLY A 67 19.59 -6.75 1.27
C GLY A 67 20.13 -5.47 0.63
N ASP A 68 21.08 -5.67 -0.28
CA ASP A 68 21.87 -4.57 -0.81
C ASP A 68 21.08 -3.69 -1.78
N ASN A 69 21.43 -2.41 -1.77
CA ASN A 69 20.97 -1.45 -2.77
C ASN A 69 21.49 -1.87 -4.15
N PRO A 70 20.73 -1.65 -5.24
CA PRO A 70 19.36 -1.12 -5.27
C PRO A 70 18.27 -2.22 -5.23
N ASN A 71 18.62 -3.46 -4.91
CA ASN A 71 17.78 -4.62 -5.18
C ASN A 71 16.85 -5.02 -4.03
N PHE A 72 17.30 -4.94 -2.77
CA PHE A 72 16.51 -5.33 -1.59
C PHE A 72 15.83 -6.71 -1.72
N TRP A 73 16.59 -7.73 -2.15
CA TRP A 73 16.10 -9.08 -2.49
C TRP A 73 15.23 -9.76 -1.41
N ASN A 74 15.44 -9.41 -0.15
CA ASN A 74 14.69 -9.97 0.99
C ASN A 74 13.51 -9.09 1.42
N MET A 75 13.08 -8.11 0.60
CA MET A 75 11.92 -7.29 0.91
C MET A 75 10.67 -8.19 1.02
N PRO A 76 9.94 -8.15 2.15
CA PRO A 76 8.74 -8.97 2.32
C PRO A 76 7.68 -8.70 1.26
N LYS A 77 6.96 -9.74 0.84
CA LYS A 77 5.89 -9.64 -0.19
C LYS A 77 4.83 -8.58 0.12
N HIS A 78 4.41 -8.44 1.38
CA HIS A 78 3.44 -7.42 1.79
C HIS A 78 3.98 -5.99 1.59
N SER A 79 5.30 -5.79 1.70
CA SER A 79 5.96 -4.50 1.47
C SER A 79 6.09 -4.22 -0.04
N GLN A 80 6.38 -5.24 -0.86
CA GLN A 80 6.35 -5.12 -2.32
C GLN A 80 4.95 -4.77 -2.85
N ILE A 81 3.89 -5.37 -2.28
CA ILE A 81 2.50 -5.03 -2.59
C ILE A 81 2.19 -3.58 -2.22
N ALA A 82 2.68 -3.11 -1.08
CA ALA A 82 2.55 -1.71 -0.70
C ALA A 82 3.21 -0.77 -1.73
N CYS A 83 4.41 -1.12 -2.25
CA CYS A 83 5.03 -0.38 -3.35
C CYS A 83 4.14 -0.34 -4.61
N SER A 84 3.47 -1.45 -4.95
CA SER A 84 2.51 -1.49 -6.07
C SER A 84 1.33 -0.55 -5.87
N TYR A 85 0.77 -0.49 -4.66
CA TYR A 85 -0.30 0.46 -4.35
C TYR A 85 0.18 1.90 -4.37
N VAL A 86 1.37 2.17 -3.83
CA VAL A 86 2.00 3.49 -3.86
C VAL A 86 2.15 3.98 -5.30
N GLN A 87 2.71 3.16 -6.19
CA GLN A 87 2.89 3.50 -7.60
C GLN A 87 1.56 3.70 -8.34
N ALA A 88 0.51 2.96 -7.97
CA ALA A 88 -0.81 3.17 -8.54
C ALA A 88 -1.48 4.45 -8.03
N ALA A 89 -1.34 4.74 -6.73
CA ALA A 89 -1.95 5.89 -6.07
C ALA A 89 -1.28 7.21 -6.48
N LEU A 90 0.04 7.28 -6.37
CA LEU A 90 0.82 8.51 -6.52
C LEU A 90 1.41 8.64 -7.94
N SER A 91 1.58 9.88 -8.39
CA SER A 91 2.38 10.19 -9.57
C SER A 91 3.88 10.14 -9.25
N GLN A 92 4.69 9.94 -10.28
CA GLN A 92 6.15 10.04 -10.19
C GLN A 92 6.62 11.39 -9.59
N LYS A 93 5.92 12.49 -9.87
CA LYS A 93 6.23 13.81 -9.31
C LYS A 93 6.02 13.86 -7.79
N GLU A 94 4.96 13.24 -7.29
CA GLU A 94 4.71 13.13 -5.85
C GLU A 94 5.76 12.25 -5.18
N LEU A 95 6.12 11.11 -5.78
CA LEU A 95 7.15 10.22 -5.25
C LEU A 95 8.53 10.87 -5.14
N ASN A 96 8.91 11.65 -6.15
CA ASN A 96 10.15 12.42 -6.12
C ASN A 96 10.18 13.38 -4.91
N ARG A 97 9.07 14.09 -4.63
CA ARG A 97 8.98 15.02 -3.48
C ARG A 97 9.09 14.32 -2.12
N ILE A 98 8.57 13.10 -2.00
CA ILE A 98 8.61 12.33 -0.75
C ILE A 98 10.06 12.09 -0.30
N SER A 99 10.98 11.91 -1.24
CA SER A 99 12.39 11.69 -0.93
C SER A 99 13.01 12.92 -0.25
N ASP A 100 12.63 14.12 -0.66
CA ASP A 100 13.25 15.39 -0.28
C ASP A 100 12.55 16.12 0.88
N GLU A 101 11.26 15.84 1.14
CA GLU A 101 10.43 16.60 2.10
C GLU A 101 10.13 15.86 3.43
N LYS A 102 9.48 16.56 4.38
CA LYS A 102 8.89 15.98 5.60
C LYS A 102 7.57 15.26 5.27
N TYR A 103 7.64 14.22 4.45
CA TYR A 103 6.48 13.41 4.12
C TYR A 103 6.02 12.56 5.32
N ILE A 104 4.71 12.54 5.55
CA ILE A 104 4.04 11.65 6.51
C ILE A 104 3.14 10.71 5.70
N ALA A 105 3.46 9.41 5.70
CA ALA A 105 2.65 8.43 5.00
C ALA A 105 1.22 8.38 5.57
N PRO A 106 0.19 8.35 4.71
CA PRO A 106 -1.20 8.29 5.15
C PRO A 106 -1.46 6.97 5.89
N ARG A 107 -2.48 6.96 6.75
CA ARG A 107 -2.91 5.76 7.49
C ARG A 107 -4.42 5.63 7.41
N THR A 108 -4.87 4.39 7.34
CA THR A 108 -6.28 4.01 7.40
C THR A 108 -6.40 2.77 8.27
N THR A 109 -7.39 2.76 9.16
CA THR A 109 -7.72 1.58 9.98
C THR A 109 -8.35 0.49 9.12
N ALA A 110 -8.41 -0.73 9.65
CA ALA A 110 -9.08 -1.82 8.94
C ALA A 110 -10.57 -1.54 8.74
N LEU A 111 -11.24 -0.98 9.77
CA LEU A 111 -12.65 -0.60 9.71
C LEU A 111 -12.90 0.44 8.62
N GLU A 112 -12.17 1.56 8.63
CA GLU A 112 -12.33 2.62 7.62
C GLU A 112 -12.12 2.09 6.20
N PHE A 113 -11.12 1.20 6.02
CA PHE A 113 -10.86 0.56 4.73
C PHE A 113 -12.02 -0.33 4.29
N ILE A 114 -12.55 -1.17 5.18
CA ILE A 114 -13.69 -2.05 4.92
C ILE A 114 -14.93 -1.21 4.60
N GLU A 115 -15.21 -0.17 5.37
CA GLU A 115 -16.35 0.71 5.13
C GLU A 115 -16.25 1.40 3.77
N ALA A 116 -15.09 1.97 3.44
CA ALA A 116 -14.89 2.70 2.19
C ALA A 116 -14.96 1.78 0.95
N THR A 117 -14.42 0.57 1.05
CA THR A 117 -14.34 -0.35 -0.09
C THR A 117 -15.56 -1.23 -0.23
N LEU A 118 -16.07 -1.82 0.86
CA LEU A 118 -17.10 -2.84 0.84
C LEU A 118 -18.51 -2.28 1.05
N LEU A 119 -18.65 -1.30 1.95
CA LEU A 119 -19.97 -0.81 2.36
C LEU A 119 -20.38 0.42 1.52
N ASN A 120 -19.53 1.43 1.42
CA ASN A 120 -19.87 2.71 0.78
C ASN A 120 -20.03 2.62 -0.74
N THR A 121 -19.49 1.57 -1.36
CA THR A 121 -19.64 1.29 -2.80
C THR A 121 -20.86 0.40 -3.11
N SER A 122 -21.62 0.03 -2.07
CA SER A 122 -22.76 -0.87 -2.16
C SER A 122 -24.08 -0.12 -1.95
N SER A 123 -25.14 -0.55 -2.65
CA SER A 123 -26.48 0.02 -2.42
C SER A 123 -26.98 -0.29 -1.01
N PRO A 124 -27.94 0.47 -0.45
CA PRO A 124 -28.49 0.21 0.89
C PRO A 124 -28.90 -1.25 1.13
N SER A 125 -29.60 -1.85 0.15
CA SER A 125 -30.03 -3.25 0.23
C SER A 125 -28.86 -4.25 0.21
N GLN A 126 -27.80 -3.95 -0.56
CA GLN A 126 -26.58 -4.77 -0.57
C GLN A 126 -25.81 -4.65 0.75
N ARG A 127 -25.71 -3.44 1.32
CA ARG A 127 -25.09 -3.22 2.63
C ARG A 127 -25.76 -4.05 3.72
N ILE A 128 -27.09 -4.03 3.79
CA ILE A 128 -27.85 -4.86 4.75
C ILE A 128 -27.51 -6.34 4.54
N LYS A 129 -27.54 -6.83 3.29
CA LYS A 129 -27.22 -8.23 2.99
C LYS A 129 -25.79 -8.63 3.39
N ILE A 130 -24.83 -7.71 3.24
CA ILE A 130 -23.43 -7.94 3.63
C ILE A 130 -23.32 -7.98 5.16
N LEU A 131 -23.91 -7.00 5.86
CA LEU A 131 -23.81 -6.88 7.33
C LEU A 131 -24.56 -7.98 8.07
N THR A 132 -25.68 -8.48 7.53
CA THR A 132 -26.45 -9.57 8.15
C THR A 132 -25.94 -10.96 7.75
N SER A 133 -24.94 -11.04 6.87
CA SER A 133 -24.32 -12.31 6.50
C SER A 133 -23.58 -12.93 7.69
N THR A 134 -23.86 -14.21 7.96
CA THR A 134 -23.10 -15.01 8.95
C THR A 134 -21.61 -15.11 8.60
N ASN A 135 -21.24 -14.84 7.35
CA ASN A 135 -19.85 -14.86 6.86
C ASN A 135 -19.27 -13.45 6.62
N PHE A 136 -19.87 -12.40 7.19
CA PHE A 136 -19.38 -11.03 7.04
C PHE A 136 -17.93 -10.88 7.52
N ARG A 137 -17.63 -11.42 8.70
CA ARG A 137 -16.28 -11.38 9.27
C ARG A 137 -15.26 -12.14 8.42
N GLY A 138 -15.63 -13.29 7.88
CA GLY A 138 -14.78 -14.06 6.95
C GLY A 138 -14.51 -13.28 5.66
N SER A 139 -15.50 -12.55 5.15
CA SER A 139 -15.33 -11.67 3.99
C SER A 139 -14.35 -10.52 4.28
N CYS A 140 -14.39 -9.95 5.48
CA CYS A 140 -13.44 -8.93 5.92
C CYS A 140 -12.01 -9.49 6.02
N LEU A 141 -11.82 -10.68 6.60
CA LEU A 141 -10.52 -11.35 6.66
C LEU A 141 -9.94 -11.57 5.28
N LYS A 142 -10.74 -12.12 4.36
CA LYS A 142 -10.31 -12.38 2.99
C LYS A 142 -9.91 -11.09 2.27
N LEU A 143 -10.73 -10.04 2.37
CA LEU A 143 -10.44 -8.74 1.78
C LEU A 143 -9.10 -8.17 2.28
N LEU A 144 -8.88 -8.19 3.59
CA LEU A 144 -7.62 -7.71 4.19
C LEU A 144 -6.44 -8.61 3.82
N SER A 145 -6.62 -9.94 3.80
CA SER A 145 -5.58 -10.93 3.46
C SER A 145 -5.07 -10.74 2.05
N GLU A 146 -5.98 -10.59 1.09
CA GLU A 146 -5.64 -10.42 -0.31
C GLU A 146 -5.06 -9.02 -0.57
N THR A 147 -5.57 -7.97 0.09
CA THR A 147 -5.03 -6.61 -0.03
C THR A 147 -3.61 -6.52 0.55
N LEU A 148 -3.35 -7.13 1.70
CA LEU A 148 -2.07 -7.02 2.40
C LEU A 148 -1.06 -8.11 2.00
N ALA A 149 -1.49 -9.11 1.22
CA ALA A 149 -0.72 -10.30 0.87
C ALA A 149 -0.11 -11.01 2.09
N ILE A 150 -0.93 -11.19 3.13
CA ILE A 150 -0.62 -11.94 4.36
C ILE A 150 -1.74 -12.94 4.63
N SER A 151 -1.50 -13.94 5.48
CA SER A 151 -2.51 -14.96 5.76
C SER A 151 -3.70 -14.42 6.57
N GLU A 152 -4.90 -14.95 6.33
CA GLU A 152 -6.08 -14.67 7.17
C GLU A 152 -5.83 -15.00 8.64
N ARG A 153 -5.03 -16.03 8.93
CA ARG A 153 -4.63 -16.39 10.30
C ARG A 153 -3.89 -15.25 11.00
N THR A 154 -2.94 -14.61 10.32
CA THR A 154 -2.22 -13.45 10.86
C THR A 154 -3.18 -12.29 11.17
N ILE A 155 -4.17 -12.05 10.30
CA ILE A 155 -5.16 -10.99 10.51
C ILE A 155 -6.11 -11.33 11.66
N TYR A 156 -6.46 -12.61 11.82
CA TYR A 156 -7.29 -13.08 12.93
C TYR A 156 -6.67 -12.75 14.30
N GLU A 157 -5.34 -12.75 14.40
CA GLU A 157 -4.60 -12.40 15.61
C GLU A 157 -4.67 -10.90 15.96
N TRP A 158 -5.12 -10.04 15.04
CA TRP A 158 -5.23 -8.60 15.29
C TRP A 158 -6.46 -8.19 16.10
N GLY A 159 -7.44 -9.06 16.26
CA GLY A 159 -8.66 -8.77 17.02
C GLY A 159 -9.79 -9.75 16.72
N ARG A 160 -10.72 -9.88 17.66
CA ARG A 160 -11.89 -10.78 17.49
C ARG A 160 -13.02 -10.11 16.69
N ASP A 161 -13.11 -8.79 16.76
CA ASP A 161 -14.08 -7.98 16.01
C ASP A 161 -13.55 -7.57 14.61
N ILE A 162 -14.28 -6.67 13.95
CA ILE A 162 -13.96 -6.11 12.63
C ILE A 162 -13.10 -4.84 12.71
N GLU A 163 -12.78 -4.36 13.91
CA GLU A 163 -11.91 -3.19 14.09
C GLU A 163 -10.44 -3.58 13.90
N PHE A 164 -10.09 -4.82 14.25
CA PHE A 164 -8.73 -5.35 14.18
C PHE A 164 -7.73 -4.44 14.90
N SER A 165 -8.08 -4.05 16.13
CA SER A 165 -7.42 -3.01 16.93
C SER A 165 -5.92 -3.20 17.13
N ASN A 166 -5.40 -4.43 17.04
CA ASN A 166 -3.96 -4.72 17.14
C ASN A 166 -3.23 -4.77 15.79
N MET A 167 -3.85 -4.31 14.70
CA MET A 167 -3.21 -4.26 13.38
C MET A 167 -1.93 -3.40 13.42
N PRO A 168 -0.78 -3.94 12.99
CA PRO A 168 0.46 -3.18 12.93
C PRO A 168 0.36 -1.91 12.09
N LYS A 169 0.94 -0.81 12.59
CA LYS A 169 0.86 0.52 11.93
C LYS A 169 1.36 0.55 10.50
N TYR A 170 2.34 -0.29 10.13
CA TYR A 170 2.83 -0.34 8.75
C TYR A 170 1.79 -0.90 7.77
N HIS A 171 0.88 -1.79 8.22
CA HIS A 171 -0.25 -2.23 7.40
C HIS A 171 -1.31 -1.13 7.20
N GLN A 172 -1.46 -0.20 8.15
CA GLN A 172 -2.33 0.96 7.96
C GLN A 172 -1.87 1.86 6.81
N HIS A 173 -0.56 1.96 6.58
CA HIS A 173 0.00 2.66 5.42
C HIS A 173 -0.36 1.95 4.12
N THR A 174 -0.21 0.62 4.08
CA THR A 174 -0.60 -0.19 2.92
C THR A 174 -2.09 -0.04 2.59
N LEU A 175 -2.98 -0.12 3.59
CA LEU A 175 -4.42 0.05 3.37
C LEU A 175 -4.77 1.44 2.85
N ALA A 176 -4.10 2.49 3.33
CA ALA A 176 -4.31 3.85 2.83
C ALA A 176 -3.94 3.98 1.34
N TYR A 177 -2.79 3.45 0.93
CA TYR A 177 -2.41 3.47 -0.49
C TYR A 177 -3.31 2.57 -1.34
N ALA A 178 -3.72 1.42 -0.81
CA ALA A 178 -4.65 0.53 -1.50
C ALA A 178 -5.99 1.21 -1.74
N LEU A 179 -6.51 1.94 -0.75
CA LEU A 179 -7.72 2.72 -0.87
C LEU A 179 -7.56 3.87 -1.89
N ALA A 180 -6.45 4.60 -1.85
CA ALA A 180 -6.17 5.66 -2.81
C ALA A 180 -6.08 5.12 -4.25
N ALA A 181 -5.39 4.00 -4.46
CA ALA A 181 -5.32 3.33 -5.76
C ALA A 181 -6.70 2.85 -6.22
N TYR A 182 -7.50 2.28 -5.33
CA TYR A 182 -8.87 1.86 -5.61
C TYR A 182 -9.76 3.04 -6.03
N CYS A 183 -9.75 4.14 -5.27
CA CYS A 183 -10.51 5.34 -5.59
C CYS A 183 -10.12 5.90 -6.96
N LYS A 184 -8.82 5.95 -7.27
CA LYS A 184 -8.31 6.41 -8.57
C LYS A 184 -8.79 5.52 -9.73
N ARG A 185 -8.78 4.19 -9.56
CA ARG A 185 -9.30 3.23 -10.57
C ARG A 185 -10.81 3.37 -10.80
N GLN A 186 -11.55 3.73 -9.75
CA GLN A 186 -13.00 3.89 -9.79
C GLN A 186 -13.46 5.33 -10.13
N ASN A 187 -12.53 6.27 -10.33
CA ASN A 187 -12.82 7.71 -10.43
C ASN A 187 -13.65 8.26 -9.26
N LEU A 188 -13.37 7.78 -8.04
CA LEU A 188 -14.01 8.24 -6.81
C LEU A 188 -13.18 9.33 -6.14
N THR A 189 -13.84 10.37 -5.63
CA THR A 189 -13.21 11.36 -4.76
C THR A 189 -13.06 10.78 -3.35
N LEU A 190 -11.86 10.82 -2.77
CA LEU A 190 -11.66 10.53 -1.35
C LEU A 190 -12.38 11.61 -0.53
N ASN A 191 -13.31 11.23 0.34
CA ASN A 191 -13.94 12.19 1.26
C ASN A 191 -12.88 12.87 2.14
N ASN A 192 -13.07 14.17 2.40
CA ASN A 192 -12.16 15.14 3.03
C ASN A 192 -11.56 14.80 4.42
N ASN A 193 -11.70 13.58 4.94
CA ASN A 193 -10.99 13.12 6.13
C ASN A 193 -9.66 12.41 5.79
N PHE A 194 -9.40 12.14 4.51
CA PHE A 194 -8.11 11.67 4.00
C PHE A 194 -7.39 12.79 3.26
N VAL A 195 -7.19 13.94 3.92
CA VAL A 195 -6.37 15.02 3.36
C VAL A 195 -4.91 14.56 3.40
N VAL A 196 -4.44 14.03 2.28
CA VAL A 196 -3.02 14.16 1.91
C VAL A 196 -2.85 15.64 1.60
N TYR A 197 -2.29 16.40 2.54
CA TYR A 197 -1.87 17.78 2.23
C TYR A 197 -0.81 17.68 1.12
N TYR A 198 -1.14 18.25 -0.04
CA TYR A 198 -0.25 18.40 -1.20
C TYR A 198 0.68 19.59 -1.06
#